data_AF-A0A2X2BE94-F1
#
_entry.id   AF-A0A2X2BE94-F1
#
_cell.length_a   1.000
_cell.length_b   1.000
_cell.length_c   1.000
_cell.angle_alpha   90.00
_cell.angle_beta   90.00
_cell.angle_gamma   90.00
#
_symmetry.space_group_name_H-M   'P 1'
#
loop_
_entity.id
_entity.type
_entity.pdbx_description
1 polymer ?
#
loop_
_entity_poly.entity_id
_entity_poly.type
_entity_poly.pdbx_seq_one_letter_code
_entity_poly.pdbx_strand_id
1 'polypeptide(L)' 'MIEAPEQLATQPHDDDINGCYWVTAQEIINSQQLRSPLVKESILCYQQNERYPLSLLDSFGSTFAS' A
#
# COMPACT_ATOMS: atom_id res chain seq x y z
N MET A 1 -1.80 7.10 -10.93
CA MET A 1 -0.97 6.65 -9.81
C MET A 1 0.20 7.60 -9.71
N ILE A 2 0.49 8.13 -8.52
CA ILE A 2 1.65 9.00 -8.33
C ILE A 2 2.76 8.08 -7.83
N GLU A 3 3.81 7.90 -8.63
CA GLU A 3 5.00 7.18 -8.20
C GLU A 3 6.00 8.16 -7.61
N ALA A 4 6.63 7.78 -6.50
CA ALA A 4 7.74 8.54 -5.96
C ALA A 4 8.97 8.33 -6.86
N PRO A 5 9.72 9.40 -7.20
CA PRO A 5 10.90 9.27 -8.06
C PRO A 5 12.05 8.53 -7.38
N GLU A 6 12.03 8.43 -6.05
CA GLU A 6 13.04 7.76 -5.24
C GLU A 6 12.46 7.18 -3.95
N GLN A 7 13.24 6.34 -3.28
CA GLN A 7 12.91 5.84 -1.94
C GLN A 7 13.08 6.96 -0.91
N LEU A 8 12.00 7.33 -0.24
CA LEU A 8 12.02 8.36 0.79
C LEU A 8 12.30 7.76 2.17
N ALA A 9 12.94 8.54 3.04
CA ALA A 9 13.12 8.19 4.44
C ALA A 9 11.75 8.05 5.13
N THR A 10 11.63 7.06 6.01
CA THR A 10 10.39 6.76 6.74
C THR A 10 10.60 6.89 8.24
N GLN A 11 9.63 7.46 8.94
CA GLN A 11 9.57 7.51 10.39
C GLN A 11 8.16 7.10 10.81
N PRO A 12 7.94 5.89 11.39
CA PRO A 12 6.62 5.52 11.90
C PRO A 12 6.27 6.32 13.16
N HIS A 13 5.01 6.69 13.29
CA HIS A 13 4.46 7.41 14.45
C HIS A 13 3.47 6.52 15.23
N ASP A 14 3.69 5.21 15.18
CA ASP A 14 2.87 4.17 15.80
C ASP A 14 3.83 3.17 16.47
N ASP A 15 3.67 2.98 17.78
CA ASP A 15 4.57 2.18 18.62
C ASP A 15 4.56 0.69 18.24
N ASP A 16 3.50 0.21 17.59
CA ASP A 16 3.40 -1.16 17.11
C ASP A 16 4.22 -1.40 15.82
N ILE A 17 4.75 -0.35 15.19
CA ILE A 17 5.53 -0.43 13.96
C ILE A 17 7.02 -0.33 14.26
N ASN A 18 7.75 -1.45 14.12
CA ASN A 18 9.20 -1.47 14.32
C ASN A 18 10.00 -0.70 13.26
N GLY A 19 9.44 -0.54 12.05
CA GLY A 19 10.09 0.18 10.95
C GLY A 19 9.38 -0.03 9.62
N CYS A 20 9.72 0.80 8.64
CA CYS A 20 9.26 0.67 7.25
C CYS A 20 10.46 0.39 6.34
N TYR A 21 10.24 -0.46 5.34
CA TYR A 21 11.30 -0.90 4.43
C TYR A 21 10.80 -0.83 2.98
N TRP A 22 11.58 -0.21 2.11
CA TRP A 22 11.37 -0.29 0.67
C TRP A 22 11.98 -1.60 0.16
N VAL A 23 11.16 -2.45 -0.44
CA VAL A 23 11.54 -3.78 -0.92
C VAL A 23 11.05 -4.00 -2.35
N THR A 24 11.61 -4.99 -3.01
CA THR A 24 11.17 -5.45 -4.32
C THR A 24 9.88 -6.25 -4.22
N ALA A 25 9.13 -6.32 -5.32
CA ALA A 25 7.94 -7.18 -5.42
C ALA A 25 8.28 -8.66 -5.14
N GLN A 26 9.45 -9.13 -5.60
CA GLN A 26 9.84 -10.53 -5.45
C GLN A 26 10.12 -10.92 -4.00
N GLU A 27 10.70 -10.00 -3.22
CA GLU A 27 10.92 -10.19 -1.78
C GLU A 27 9.58 -10.38 -1.04
N ILE A 28 8.56 -9.60 -1.39
CA ILE A 28 7.22 -9.76 -0.81
C ILE A 28 6.58 -11.09 -1.25
N ILE A 29 6.59 -11.38 -2.56
CA ILE A 29 5.93 -12.57 -3.14
C ILE A 29 6.47 -13.89 -2.58
N ASN A 30 7.74 -13.93 -2.21
CA ASN A 30 8.43 -15.10 -1.68
C ASN A 30 8.57 -15.10 -0.15
N SER A 31 8.12 -14.06 0.54
CA SER A 31 8.29 -13.95 1.99
C SER A 31 7.44 -14.97 2.76
N GLN A 32 8.02 -15.53 3.82
CA GLN A 32 7.32 -16.37 4.80
C GLN A 32 6.89 -15.58 6.06
N GLN A 33 7.13 -14.27 6.08
CA GLN A 33 6.87 -13.39 7.23
C GLN A 33 5.69 -12.43 6.97
N LEU A 34 4.85 -12.74 5.98
CA LEU A 34 3.68 -11.91 5.69
C LEU A 34 2.62 -12.10 6.78
N ARG A 35 2.06 -10.99 7.27
CA ARG A 35 0.97 -11.00 8.26
C ARG A 35 -0.26 -11.77 7.76
N SER A 36 -0.49 -11.76 6.45
CA SER A 36 -1.54 -12.55 5.79
C SER A 36 -1.22 -12.77 4.31
N PRO A 37 -1.86 -13.76 3.66
CA PRO A 37 -1.72 -13.98 2.21
C PRO A 37 -2.12 -12.77 1.36
N LEU A 38 -2.96 -11.87 1.89
CA LEU A 38 -3.44 -10.69 1.17
C LEU A 38 -2.32 -9.67 0.88
N VAL A 39 -1.22 -9.68 1.64
CA VAL A 39 -0.06 -8.82 1.35
C VAL A 39 0.56 -9.19 -0.01
N LYS A 40 0.72 -10.49 -0.27
CA LYS A 40 1.19 -11.01 -1.56
C LYS A 40 0.19 -10.72 -2.67
N GLU A 41 -1.08 -11.00 -2.43
CA GLU A 41 -2.14 -10.76 -3.42
C GLU A 41 -2.20 -9.29 -3.84
N SER A 42 -2.01 -8.36 -2.90
CA SER A 42 -1.99 -6.92 -3.21
C SER A 42 -0.90 -6.54 -4.23
N ILE A 43 0.27 -7.16 -4.16
CA ILE A 43 1.34 -6.96 -5.14
C ILE A 43 0.97 -7.57 -6.51
N LEU A 44 0.33 -8.73 -6.53
CA LEU A 44 -0.14 -9.37 -7.77
C LEU A 44 -1.24 -8.52 -8.45
N CYS A 45 -2.20 -7.99 -7.70
CA CYS A 45 -3.20 -7.04 -8.18
C CYS A 45 -2.55 -5.77 -8.74
N TYR A 46 -1.52 -5.23 -8.06
CA TYR A 46 -0.79 -4.08 -8.56
C TYR A 46 -0.14 -4.36 -9.92
N GLN A 47 0.53 -5.52 -10.08
CA GLN A 47 1.23 -5.92 -11.31
C GLN A 47 0.31 -6.17 -12.51
N GLN A 48 -0.96 -6.51 -12.28
CA GLN A 48 -1.96 -6.66 -13.34
C GLN A 48 -2.32 -5.32 -14.02
N ASN A 49 -1.88 -4.19 -13.45
CA ASN A 49 -2.13 -2.84 -13.95
C ASN A 49 -3.62 -2.47 -14.11
N GLU A 50 -4.51 -3.21 -13.46
CA GLU A 50 -5.93 -2.85 -13.36
C GLU A 50 -6.09 -1.72 -12.33
N ARG A 51 -6.75 -0.63 -12.72
CA ARG A 51 -6.91 0.57 -11.90
C ARG A 51 -8.32 1.09 -12.03
N TYR A 52 -8.90 1.47 -10.90
CA TYR A 52 -10.24 2.04 -10.80
C TYR A 52 -10.15 3.50 -10.35
N PRO A 53 -11.08 4.37 -10.77
CA PRO A 53 -11.10 5.75 -10.31
C PRO A 53 -11.43 5.83 -8.82
N LEU A 54 -10.79 6.76 -8.10
CA LEU A 54 -11.07 6.97 -6.67
C LEU A 54 -12.53 7.34 -6.41
N SER A 55 -13.21 7.94 -7.40
CA SER A 55 -14.64 8.29 -7.31
C SER A 55 -15.57 7.10 -7.12
N LEU A 56 -15.10 5.87 -7.38
CA LEU A 56 -15.83 4.65 -7.05
C LEU A 56 -16.05 4.51 -5.53
N LEU A 57 -15.15 5.10 -4.72
CA LEU A 57 -15.17 5.07 -3.26
C LEU A 57 -15.57 6.42 -2.66
N ASP A 58 -16.17 7.31 -3.44
CA ASP A 58 -16.59 8.63 -2.95
C ASP A 58 -17.59 8.50 -1.81
N SER A 59 -17.44 9.38 -0.82
CA SER A 59 -18.36 9.42 0.30
C SER A 59 -19.63 10.17 -0.09
N PHE A 60 -20.77 9.49 0.01
CA PHE A 60 -22.06 10.12 -0.26
C PHE A 60 -22.59 10.83 1.00
N GLY A 61 -22.88 12.13 0.88
CA GLY A 61 -23.53 12.89 1.95
C GLY A 61 -22.66 13.25 3.15
N SER A 62 -21.33 13.19 3.03
CA SER A 62 -20.43 13.59 4.12
C SER A 62 -20.62 15.06 4.52
N THR A 63 -20.89 15.28 5.81
CA THR A 63 -21.04 16.61 6.43
C THR A 63 -19.78 17.07 7.16
N PHE A 64 -18.72 16.28 7.14
CA PHE A 64 -17.43 16.65 7.71
C PHE A 64 -16.72 17.59 6.73
N ALA A 65 -16.45 18.82 7.18
CA ALA A 65 -15.80 19.84 6.38
C ALA A 65 -14.37 19.41 5.99
N SER A 66 -14.05 19.62 4.71
CA SER A 66 -12.69 19.57 4.17
C SER A 66 -11.83 20.71 4.70
#